data_AF-A0A1B5L744-F1
#
_entry.id   AF-A0A1B5L744-F1
#
_cell.length_a   1.000
_cell.length_b   1.000
_cell.length_c   1.000
_cell.angle_alpha   90.00
_cell.angle_beta   90.00
_cell.angle_gamma   90.00
#
_symmetry.space_group_name_H-M   'P 1'
#
loop_
_entity.id
_entity.type
_entity.pdbx_description
1 polymer ?
#
loop_
_entity_poly.entity_id
_entity_poly.type
_entity_poly.pdbx_seq_one_letter_code
_entity_poly.pdbx_strand_id
1 'polypeptide(L)'
;MLITNAGKTPAQDKELRGSSLQAAVHFARMWKLDGVVLACETFLYCPRLVQFVKNMGLTCASYGVLNNEPVNAKAQAAAGVDVLLVDRVKVIADNLRDHGACKASPTTQDESTQTRH
;
A
#
# COMPACT_ATOMS: atom_id res chain seq x y z
N MET A 1 13.03 7.18 -4.41
CA MET A 1 11.58 7.39 -4.21
C MET A 1 11.31 8.82 -3.74
N LEU A 2 10.14 9.39 -4.05
CA LEU A 2 9.70 10.71 -3.53
C LEU A 2 8.85 10.51 -2.27
N ILE A 3 9.20 11.18 -1.16
CA ILE A 3 8.39 11.21 0.07
C ILE A 3 7.56 12.50 0.06
N THR A 4 6.25 12.40 0.30
CA THR A 4 5.34 13.55 0.29
C THR A 4 4.21 13.41 1.31
N ASN A 5 3.68 14.53 1.78
CA ASN A 5 2.47 14.64 2.57
C ASN A 5 1.21 14.81 1.70
N ALA A 6 1.31 14.61 0.38
CA ALA A 6 0.16 14.68 -0.53
C ALA A 6 -1.02 13.86 0.01
N GLY A 7 -2.20 14.49 0.13
CA GLY A 7 -3.40 13.83 0.66
C GLY A 7 -3.47 13.76 2.20
N LYS A 8 -2.55 14.38 2.93
CA LYS A 8 -2.63 14.58 4.38
C LYS A 8 -3.13 16.00 4.71
N THR A 9 -4.01 16.10 5.69
CA THR A 9 -4.52 17.39 6.20
C THR A 9 -3.88 17.74 7.56
N PRO A 10 -3.52 19.01 7.79
CA PRO A 10 -3.49 20.12 6.83
C PRO A 10 -2.40 19.92 5.77
N ALA A 11 -2.58 20.50 4.58
CA ALA A 11 -1.57 20.44 3.53
C ALA A 11 -0.30 21.19 3.98
N GLN A 12 0.77 20.44 4.24
CA GLN A 12 2.06 21.00 4.68
C GLN A 12 3.03 21.22 3.52
N ASP A 13 2.92 20.41 2.46
CA ASP A 13 3.78 20.50 1.29
C ASP A 13 3.42 21.75 0.48
N LYS A 14 4.30 22.75 0.50
CA LYS A 14 4.16 23.99 -0.29
C LYS A 14 4.72 23.86 -1.71
N GLU A 15 5.45 22.77 -2.00
CA GLU A 15 6.00 22.50 -3.32
C GLU A 15 4.96 21.85 -4.24
N LEU A 16 4.88 22.30 -5.49
CA LEU A 16 3.89 21.82 -6.46
C LEU A 16 3.93 20.30 -6.68
N ARG A 17 5.12 19.69 -6.64
CA ARG A 17 5.30 18.23 -6.79
C ARG A 17 4.71 17.40 -5.65
N GLY A 18 4.48 17.99 -4.47
CA GLY A 18 3.86 17.35 -3.31
C GLY A 18 2.41 17.79 -3.06
N SER A 19 1.85 18.60 -3.97
CA SER A 19 0.51 19.18 -3.80
C SER A 19 -0.61 18.14 -3.89
N SER A 20 -0.39 17.02 -4.59
CA SER A 20 -1.34 15.94 -4.78
C SER A 20 -0.62 14.63 -5.12
N LEU A 21 -1.33 13.51 -4.97
CA LEU A 21 -0.80 12.21 -5.39
C LEU A 21 -0.50 12.20 -6.90
N GLN A 22 -1.33 12.83 -7.72
CA GLN A 22 -1.08 12.90 -9.17
C GLN A 22 0.19 13.68 -9.48
N ALA A 23 0.40 14.82 -8.81
CA ALA A 23 1.62 15.62 -8.98
C ALA A 23 2.87 14.84 -8.53
N ALA A 24 2.77 14.11 -7.42
CA ALA A 24 3.87 13.28 -6.90
C ALA A 24 4.22 12.13 -7.86
N VAL A 25 3.22 11.44 -8.41
CA VAL A 25 3.41 10.37 -9.40
C VAL A 25 4.01 10.93 -10.70
N HIS A 26 3.51 12.06 -11.20
CA HIS A 26 4.05 12.70 -12.39
C HIS A 26 5.51 13.10 -12.21
N PHE A 27 5.84 13.71 -11.06
CA PHE A 27 7.21 14.05 -10.69
C PHE A 27 8.11 12.81 -10.63
N ALA A 28 7.70 11.76 -9.92
CA ALA A 28 8.47 10.54 -9.80
C ALA A 28 8.80 9.91 -11.16
N ARG A 29 7.82 9.89 -12.09
CA ARG A 29 8.04 9.39 -13.45
C ARG A 29 8.97 10.28 -14.27
N MET A 30 8.77 11.59 -14.23
CA MET A 30 9.60 12.55 -14.98
C MET A 30 11.08 12.44 -14.59
N TRP A 31 11.35 12.21 -13.32
CA TRP A 31 12.69 12.09 -12.76
C TRP A 31 13.20 10.66 -12.67
N LYS A 32 12.47 9.68 -13.23
CA LYS A 32 12.82 8.25 -13.21
C LYS A 32 13.11 7.72 -11.81
N LEU A 33 12.33 8.14 -10.82
CA LEU A 33 12.38 7.59 -9.47
C LEU A 33 11.64 6.24 -9.44
N ASP A 34 12.10 5.32 -8.59
CA ASP A 34 11.50 3.98 -8.49
C ASP A 34 10.12 3.96 -7.81
N GLY A 35 9.68 5.05 -7.20
CA GLY A 35 8.40 5.08 -6.50
C GLY A 35 8.10 6.30 -5.65
N VAL A 36 6.97 6.24 -4.94
CA VAL A 36 6.45 7.30 -4.07
C VAL A 36 6.14 6.76 -2.67
N VAL A 37 6.32 7.60 -1.66
CA VAL A 37 6.03 7.31 -0.26
C VAL A 37 5.02 8.35 0.26
N LEU A 38 3.85 7.88 0.70
CA LEU A 38 2.77 8.73 1.21
C LEU A 38 2.42 8.41 2.66
N ALA A 39 1.65 9.30 3.30
CA ALA A 39 1.07 9.02 4.61
C ALA A 39 0.17 7.79 4.55
N CYS A 40 0.29 6.89 5.53
CA CYS A 40 -0.46 5.64 5.61
C CYS A 40 -1.98 5.86 5.60
N GLU A 41 -2.44 6.96 6.17
CA GLU A 41 -3.83 7.42 6.16
C GLU A 41 -4.39 7.49 4.73
N THR A 42 -3.58 7.94 3.74
CA THR A 42 -4.00 8.05 2.34
C THR A 42 -4.43 6.71 1.75
N PHE A 43 -3.68 5.64 2.04
CA PHE A 43 -4.00 4.30 1.54
C PHE A 43 -5.01 3.57 2.41
N LEU A 44 -5.04 3.83 3.72
CA LEU A 44 -6.05 3.26 4.61
C LEU A 44 -7.44 3.80 4.26
N TYR A 45 -7.57 5.10 3.95
CA TYR A 45 -8.85 5.70 3.57
C TYR A 45 -9.24 5.42 2.13
N CYS A 46 -8.26 5.36 1.20
CA CYS A 46 -8.53 5.04 -0.20
C CYS A 46 -7.55 3.99 -0.75
N PRO A 47 -7.78 2.69 -0.49
CA PRO A 47 -6.91 1.61 -0.94
C PRO A 47 -6.72 1.55 -2.46
N ARG A 48 -7.69 2.03 -3.24
CA ARG A 48 -7.63 2.07 -4.71
C ARG A 48 -6.48 2.93 -5.25
N LEU A 49 -6.00 3.91 -4.46
CA LEU A 49 -4.86 4.75 -4.85
C LEU A 49 -3.56 3.97 -4.96
N VAL A 50 -3.44 2.83 -4.26
CA VAL A 50 -2.28 1.94 -4.40
C VAL A 50 -2.18 1.45 -5.84
N GLN A 51 -3.29 1.00 -6.42
CA GLN A 51 -3.32 0.54 -7.80
C GLN A 51 -3.09 1.67 -8.80
N PHE A 52 -3.53 2.89 -8.50
CA PHE A 52 -3.20 4.05 -9.32
C PHE A 52 -1.67 4.25 -9.42
N VAL A 53 -0.94 4.15 -8.31
CA VAL A 53 0.53 4.25 -8.29
C VAL A 53 1.18 3.09 -9.04
N LYS A 54 0.73 1.86 -8.78
CA LYS A 54 1.31 0.66 -9.40
C LYS A 54 1.08 0.59 -10.91
N ASN A 55 -0.09 0.98 -11.39
CA ASN A 55 -0.39 1.08 -12.82
C ASN A 55 0.50 2.09 -13.54
N MET A 56 1.11 3.02 -12.80
CA MET A 56 2.06 3.99 -13.32
C MET A 56 3.51 3.47 -13.31
N GLY A 57 3.72 2.20 -12.95
CA GLY A 57 5.03 1.55 -12.91
C GLY A 57 5.90 1.97 -11.74
N LEU A 58 5.30 2.47 -10.66
CA LEU A 58 5.99 2.99 -9.49
C LEU A 58 5.78 2.08 -8.28
N THR A 59 6.82 1.92 -7.47
CA THR A 59 6.74 1.30 -6.15
C THR A 59 5.89 2.19 -5.23
N CYS A 60 4.92 1.59 -4.55
CA CYS A 60 4.04 2.28 -3.61
C CYS A 60 4.46 1.97 -2.17
N ALA A 61 4.83 3.00 -1.41
CA ALA A 61 5.23 2.86 -0.02
C ALA A 61 4.45 3.81 0.91
N SER A 62 4.39 3.49 2.19
CA SER A 62 3.73 4.35 3.17
C SER A 62 4.53 4.59 4.45
N TYR A 63 4.32 5.75 5.07
CA TYR A 63 4.83 6.10 6.40
C TYR A 63 3.70 6.58 7.31
N GLY A 64 3.90 6.50 8.63
CA GLY A 64 3.01 7.10 9.60
C GLY A 64 2.74 6.17 10.78
N VAL A 65 2.23 6.75 11.86
CA VAL A 65 2.06 6.04 13.14
C VAL A 65 1.16 4.80 13.02
N LEU A 66 0.16 4.84 12.11
CA LEU A 66 -0.77 3.73 11.92
C LEU A 66 -0.12 2.51 11.25
N ASN A 67 1.06 2.64 10.63
CA ASN A 67 1.81 1.49 10.14
C ASN A 67 2.28 0.55 11.26
N ASN A 68 2.39 1.06 12.49
CA ASN A 68 2.77 0.28 13.66
C ASN A 68 1.63 -0.60 14.21
N GLU A 69 0.43 -0.51 13.64
CA GLU A 69 -0.72 -1.32 14.00
C GLU A 69 -0.87 -2.52 13.04
N PRO A 70 -0.82 -3.77 13.53
CA PRO A 70 -0.85 -4.96 12.68
C PRO A 70 -2.04 -5.04 11.74
N VAL A 71 -3.22 -4.57 12.17
CA VAL A 71 -4.44 -4.55 11.36
C VAL A 71 -4.27 -3.64 10.14
N ASN A 72 -3.69 -2.46 10.35
CA ASN A 72 -3.45 -1.48 9.29
C ASN A 72 -2.32 -1.90 8.35
N ALA A 73 -1.26 -2.53 8.88
CA ALA A 73 -0.20 -3.10 8.07
C ALA A 73 -0.74 -4.21 7.15
N LYS A 74 -1.57 -5.12 7.67
CA LYS A 74 -2.24 -6.17 6.88
C LYS A 74 -3.18 -5.58 5.83
N ALA A 75 -3.96 -4.55 6.18
CA ALA A 75 -4.85 -3.88 5.25
C ALA A 75 -4.09 -3.24 4.08
N GLN A 76 -2.99 -2.54 4.35
CA GLN A 76 -2.15 -1.93 3.32
C GLN A 76 -1.43 -2.98 2.45
N ALA A 77 -0.91 -4.05 3.06
CA ALA A 77 -0.32 -5.17 2.33
C ALA A 77 -1.36 -5.84 1.42
N ALA A 78 -2.60 -6.03 1.90
CA ALA A 78 -3.70 -6.56 1.10
C ALA A 78 -4.13 -5.61 -0.04
N ALA A 79 -4.04 -4.30 0.17
CA ALA A 79 -4.25 -3.29 -0.87
C ALA A 79 -3.12 -3.26 -1.92
N GLY A 80 -2.00 -3.92 -1.63
CA GLY A 80 -0.86 -4.07 -2.54
C GLY A 80 0.26 -3.04 -2.34
N VAL A 81 0.34 -2.39 -1.18
CA VAL A 81 1.48 -1.52 -0.81
C VAL A 81 2.74 -2.38 -0.77
N ASP A 82 3.81 -1.92 -1.42
CA ASP A 82 5.05 -2.68 -1.60
C ASP A 82 5.99 -2.54 -0.39
N VAL A 83 6.02 -1.36 0.25
CA VAL A 83 6.92 -1.08 1.38
C VAL A 83 6.19 -0.33 2.50
N LEU A 84 6.34 -0.80 3.74
CA LEU A 84 5.81 -0.14 4.95
C LEU A 84 6.95 0.38 5.81
N LEU A 85 6.98 1.69 6.09
CA LEU A 85 7.87 2.27 7.08
C LEU A 85 7.25 2.11 8.47
N VAL A 86 7.95 1.41 9.38
CA VAL A 86 7.47 1.02 10.71
C VAL A 86 8.56 1.21 11.77
N ASP A 87 8.13 1.51 12.99
CA ASP A 87 8.99 1.53 14.18
C ASP A 87 8.99 0.16 14.88
N ARG A 88 7.81 -0.48 14.97
CA ARG A 88 7.62 -1.79 15.62
C ARG A 88 7.92 -2.96 14.68
N VAL A 89 9.14 -2.99 14.15
CA VAL A 89 9.55 -3.91 13.05
C VAL A 89 9.22 -5.37 13.35
N LYS A 90 9.60 -5.90 14.53
CA LYS A 90 9.39 -7.32 14.86
C LYS A 90 7.90 -7.70 14.87
N VAL A 91 7.09 -6.92 15.56
CA VAL A 91 5.65 -7.18 15.71
C VAL A 91 4.95 -7.17 14.35
N ILE A 92 5.29 -6.22 13.48
CA ILE A 92 4.71 -6.11 12.14
C ILE A 92 5.21 -7.24 11.24
N ALA A 93 6.51 -7.54 11.25
CA ALA A 93 7.07 -8.62 10.45
C ALA A 93 6.43 -9.97 10.77
N ASP A 94 6.30 -10.32 12.05
CA ASP A 94 5.66 -11.58 12.47
C ASP A 94 4.21 -11.63 11.99
N ASN A 95 3.45 -10.54 12.19
CA ASN A 95 2.05 -10.46 11.76
C ASN A 95 1.85 -10.54 10.23
N LEU A 96 2.76 -9.98 9.43
CA LEU A 96 2.67 -10.05 7.97
C LEU A 96 3.04 -11.45 7.44
N ARG A 97 3.97 -12.15 8.09
CA ARG A 97 4.32 -13.54 7.75
C ARG A 97 3.14 -14.48 7.98
N ASP A 98 2.48 -14.35 9.13
CA ASP A 98 1.27 -15.14 9.45
C ASP A 98 0.12 -14.84 8.47
N HIS A 99 -0.03 -13.56 8.07
CA HIS A 99 -1.05 -13.16 7.10
C HIS A 99 -0.81 -13.75 5.70
N GLY A 100 0.46 -13.80 5.26
CA GLY A 100 0.84 -14.44 4.00
C GLY A 100 0.62 -15.95 4.01
N ALA A 101 0.93 -16.62 5.12
CA ALA A 101 0.67 -18.04 5.30
C ALA A 101 -0.83 -18.38 5.26
N CYS A 102 -1.68 -17.53 5.85
CA CYS A 102 -3.13 -17.70 5.82
C CYS A 102 -3.74 -17.54 4.40
N LYS A 103 -3.15 -16.69 3.54
CA LYS A 103 -3.60 -16.57 2.14
C LYS A 103 -3.18 -17.73 1.25
N ALA A 104 -2.23 -18.56 1.69
CA ALA A 104 -1.68 -19.67 0.92
C ALA A 104 -2.42 -21.01 1.13
N SER A 105 -3.44 -21.08 2.00
CA SER A 105 -4.29 -22.28 2.09
C SER A 105 -5.14 -22.42 0.82
N PRO A 106 -5.17 -23.59 0.16
CA PRO A 106 -5.87 -23.76 -1.08
C PRO A 106 -7.38 -23.67 -0.84
N THR A 107 -8.04 -22.81 -1.62
CA THR A 107 -9.49 -22.91 -1.85
C THR A 107 -9.74 -24.27 -2.48
N THR A 108 -10.17 -25.25 -1.69
CA THR A 108 -10.74 -26.49 -2.20
C THR A 108 -11.98 -26.11 -3.01
N GLN A 109 -11.84 -26.09 -4.33
CA GLN A 109 -12.97 -26.13 -5.24
C GLN A 109 -13.54 -27.55 -5.14
N ASP A 110 -14.68 -27.68 -4.47
CA ASP A 110 -15.52 -28.88 -4.59
C ASP A 110 -16.15 -28.87 -5.99
N GLU A 111 -15.47 -29.46 -6.96
CA GLU A 111 -16.10 -29.97 -8.18
C GLU A 111 -16.90 -31.23 -7.82
N SER A 112 -18.11 -31.06 -7.29
CA SER A 112 -19.09 -32.15 -7.31
C SER A 112 -19.73 -32.20 -8.69
N THR A 113 -19.07 -32.90 -9.59
CA THR A 113 -19.70 -33.50 -10.77
C THR A 113 -20.78 -34.45 -10.26
N GLN A 114 -22.05 -34.05 -10.35
CA GLN A 114 -23.17 -34.96 -10.11
C GLN A 114 -24.06 -35.02 -11.35
N THR A 115 -23.64 -35.89 -12.25
CA THR A 115 -24.49 -36.63 -13.18
C THR A 115 -25.71 -37.19 -12.43
N ARG A 116 -26.93 -36.89 -12.87
CA ARG A 116 -28.12 -37.74 -12.66
C ARG A 116 -29.28 -37.37 -13.58
N HIS A 117 -29.56 -38.33 -14.47
CA HIS A 117 -30.80 -38.66 -15.19
C HIS A 117 -31.45 -37.64 -16.13
#